data_AF-A0A9P7FG00-F1
#
_entry.id   AF-A0A9P7FG00-F1
#
_cell.length_a   1.000
_cell.length_b   1.000
_cell.length_c   1.000
_cell.angle_alpha   90.00
_cell.angle_beta   90.00
_cell.angle_gamma   90.00
#
_symmetry.space_group_name_H-M   'P 1'
#
loop_
_entity.id
_entity.type
_entity.pdbx_description
1 polymer ?
#
loop_
_entity_poly.entity_id
_entity_poly.type
_entity_poly.pdbx_seq_one_letter_code
_entity_poly.pdbx_strand_id
1 'polypeptide(L)'
;MLLKFSKSDILNSALVYPETGAFGYTILTRSHFIRDNNKDLNTESEDESRRTTIYNKLGEVIAEIGWKGKQPIEIVIGKEKIIGAKGMFGCSSAILSHNVLGIPTRFDTEYFWMAAPDALTLLDYDSNQTKGSFHSNSMHVGERFIAAPIPGLGHDYLEFETHPLASTEELLVSFILMEVLRRSRFNLHTDSSDRSKLWRSTPLANWGRRLRRKSI
;
A
#
# COMPACT_ATOMS: atom_id res chain seq x y z
N MET A 1 -6.28 -15.43 6.38
CA MET A 1 -6.61 -14.25 7.20
C MET A 1 -7.46 -13.31 6.36
N LEU A 2 -8.61 -12.90 6.87
CA LEU A 2 -9.51 -11.96 6.20
C LEU A 2 -9.76 -10.75 7.11
N LEU A 3 -9.56 -9.56 6.56
CA LEU A 3 -9.75 -8.28 7.24
C LEU A 3 -10.69 -7.40 6.43
N LYS A 4 -11.59 -6.70 7.11
CA LYS A 4 -12.49 -5.69 6.53
C LYS A 4 -12.05 -4.30 6.97
N PHE A 5 -11.99 -3.37 6.03
CA PHE A 5 -11.78 -1.96 6.35
C PHE A 5 -13.05 -1.34 6.92
N SER A 6 -12.91 -0.61 8.03
CA SER A 6 -14.00 0.17 8.62
C SER A 6 -14.38 1.42 7.81
N LYS A 7 -13.47 1.92 6.97
CA LYS A 7 -13.64 3.12 6.14
C LYS A 7 -13.02 2.91 4.76
N SER A 8 -13.47 3.68 3.77
CA SER A 8 -12.92 3.68 2.41
C SER A 8 -11.50 4.26 2.34
N ASP A 9 -11.13 5.16 3.25
CA ASP A 9 -9.75 5.64 3.38
C ASP A 9 -8.88 4.60 4.08
N ILE A 10 -8.26 3.73 3.28
CA ILE A 10 -7.36 2.66 3.75
C ILE A 10 -6.22 3.17 4.64
N LEU A 11 -5.80 4.42 4.46
CA LEU A 11 -4.68 5.02 5.19
C LEU A 11 -5.12 5.59 6.56
N ASN A 12 -6.42 5.61 6.83
CA ASN A 12 -7.03 6.11 8.07
C ASN A 12 -8.22 5.23 8.51
N SER A 13 -8.02 3.91 8.49
CA SER A 13 -9.07 2.92 8.80
C SER A 13 -8.60 1.89 9.83
N ALA A 14 -9.56 1.42 10.64
CA ALA A 14 -9.41 0.16 11.36
C ALA A 14 -9.60 -1.03 10.42
N LEU A 15 -8.92 -2.13 10.74
CA LEU A 15 -9.08 -3.45 10.14
C LEU A 15 -9.73 -4.36 11.18
N VAL A 16 -10.87 -4.94 10.83
CA VAL A 16 -11.64 -5.82 11.71
C VAL A 16 -11.82 -7.20 11.07
N TYR A 17 -11.91 -8.23 11.89
CA TYR A 17 -12.27 -9.57 11.43
C TYR A 17 -13.78 -9.60 11.11
N PRO A 18 -14.20 -9.85 9.85
CA PRO A 18 -15.60 -9.71 9.48
C PRO A 18 -16.52 -10.73 10.16
N GLU A 19 -16.01 -11.90 10.50
CA GLU A 19 -16.80 -12.96 11.15
C GLU A 19 -17.17 -12.63 12.60
N THR A 20 -16.23 -12.04 13.35
CA THR A 20 -16.39 -11.78 14.79
C THR A 20 -16.67 -10.31 15.09
N GLY A 21 -16.43 -9.42 14.13
CA GLY A 21 -16.35 -7.98 14.36
C GLY A 21 -15.16 -7.55 15.23
N ALA A 22 -14.28 -8.48 15.60
CA ALA A 22 -13.17 -8.21 16.49
C ALA A 22 -12.16 -7.28 15.82
N PHE A 23 -11.61 -6.37 16.61
CA PHE A 23 -10.59 -5.43 16.17
C PHE A 23 -9.24 -6.14 15.96
N GLY A 24 -8.64 -5.95 14.78
CA GLY A 24 -7.33 -6.50 14.43
C GLY A 24 -6.23 -5.45 14.46
N TYR A 25 -6.38 -4.39 13.65
CA TYR A 25 -5.35 -3.38 13.45
C TYR A 25 -5.95 -1.98 13.23
N THR A 26 -5.16 -0.93 13.42
CA THR A 26 -5.49 0.44 12.98
C THR A 26 -4.39 0.99 12.11
N ILE A 27 -4.76 1.54 10.95
CA ILE A 27 -3.87 2.30 10.07
C ILE A 27 -4.24 3.77 10.23
N LEU A 28 -3.24 4.60 10.52
CA LEU A 28 -3.45 6.02 10.75
C LEU A 28 -2.35 6.84 10.07
N THR A 29 -2.75 7.77 9.21
CA THR A 29 -1.84 8.65 8.50
C THR A 29 -2.01 10.08 8.96
N ARG A 30 -0.93 10.70 9.44
CA ARG A 30 -0.93 12.08 9.93
C ARG A 30 0.17 12.88 9.25
N SER A 31 -0.06 14.18 9.10
CA SER A 31 1.01 15.12 8.76
C SER A 31 2.10 15.03 9.82
N HIS A 32 3.35 14.96 9.38
CA HIS A 32 4.50 14.82 10.24
C HIS A 32 5.52 15.88 9.83
N PHE A 33 5.69 16.93 10.62
CA PHE A 33 6.68 17.96 10.31
C PHE A 33 8.07 17.47 10.70
N ILE A 34 8.93 17.24 9.70
CA ILE A 34 10.36 17.08 9.96
C ILE A 34 10.94 18.48 10.06
N ARG A 35 11.25 18.92 11.28
CA ARG A 35 11.91 20.20 11.51
C ARG A 35 13.36 20.05 11.06
N ASP A 36 13.67 20.57 9.88
CA ASP A 36 15.02 20.58 9.33
C ASP A 36 15.85 21.58 10.16
N ASN A 37 16.74 21.10 11.02
CA ASN A 37 17.54 21.94 11.93
C ASN A 37 18.63 22.77 11.21
N ASN A 38 18.67 22.74 9.87
CA ASN A 38 19.80 23.24 9.09
C ASN A 38 19.42 24.05 7.84
N LYS A 39 18.23 24.68 7.80
CA LYS A 39 17.89 25.62 6.72
C LYS A 39 17.82 27.05 7.23
N ASP A 40 18.72 27.86 6.69
CA ASP A 40 18.68 29.32 6.74
C ASP A 40 17.31 29.85 6.29
N LEU A 41 16.89 30.92 6.95
CA LEU A 41 15.68 31.68 6.63
C LEU A 41 15.64 31.97 5.12
N ASN A 42 14.50 31.69 4.47
CA ASN A 42 14.07 32.13 3.11
C ASN A 42 13.79 31.04 2.05
N THR A 43 13.37 29.82 2.41
CA THR A 43 12.63 28.98 1.44
C THR A 43 11.58 28.14 2.17
N GLU A 44 10.35 28.67 2.23
CA GLU A 44 9.14 27.91 2.58
C GLU A 44 8.82 26.92 1.46
N SER A 45 9.58 25.82 1.39
CA SER A 45 9.05 24.59 0.81
C SER A 45 8.45 23.81 1.97
N GLU A 46 7.16 23.99 2.21
CA GLU A 46 6.35 23.03 2.98
C GLU A 46 6.38 21.69 2.24
N ASP A 47 7.46 20.93 2.41
CA ASP A 47 7.48 19.55 1.98
C ASP A 47 6.42 18.84 2.83
N GLU A 48 5.26 18.54 2.24
CA GLU A 48 4.17 17.77 2.87
C GLU A 48 4.67 16.36 3.23
N SER A 49 5.32 16.27 4.39
CA SER A 49 5.73 15.01 4.99
C SER A 49 4.60 14.48 5.84
N ARG A 50 4.32 13.19 5.67
CA ARG A 50 3.28 12.46 6.42
C ARG A 50 3.84 11.14 6.92
N ARG A 51 3.26 10.62 7.98
CA ARG A 51 3.61 9.32 8.55
C ARG A 51 2.35 8.47 8.69
N THR A 52 2.42 7.26 8.15
CA THR A 52 1.43 6.21 8.38
C THR A 52 1.95 5.30 9.47
N THR A 53 1.18 5.11 10.53
CA THR A 53 1.50 4.19 11.62
C THR A 53 0.45 3.10 11.67
N ILE A 54 0.89 1.86 11.84
CA ILE A 54 0.04 0.68 11.98
C ILE A 54 0.13 0.19 13.42
N TYR A 55 -1.03 0.06 14.06
CA TYR A 55 -1.18 -0.41 15.42
C TYR A 55 -1.82 -1.80 15.44
N ASN A 56 -1.38 -2.67 16.35
CA ASN A 56 -2.03 -3.95 16.61
C ASN A 56 -3.27 -3.78 17.52
N LYS A 57 -3.94 -4.90 17.83
CA LYS A 57 -5.10 -4.95 18.73
C LYS A 57 -4.84 -4.44 20.16
N LEU A 58 -3.58 -4.41 20.59
CA LEU A 58 -3.16 -3.91 21.91
C LEU A 58 -2.83 -2.42 21.89
N GLY A 59 -2.85 -1.79 20.71
CA GLY A 59 -2.46 -0.38 20.53
C GLY A 59 -0.95 -0.18 20.40
N GLU A 60 -0.17 -1.25 20.26
CA GLU A 60 1.27 -1.16 20.05
C GLU A 60 1.58 -0.89 18.59
N VAL A 61 2.60 -0.07 18.33
CA VAL A 61 3.08 0.21 16.97
C VAL A 61 3.82 -1.01 16.43
N ILE A 62 3.33 -1.55 15.33
CA ILE A 62 3.94 -2.70 14.65
C ILE A 62 4.67 -2.32 13.38
N ALA A 63 4.30 -1.20 12.75
CA ALA A 63 4.99 -0.68 11.58
C ALA A 63 4.74 0.81 11.39
N GLU A 64 5.68 1.48 10.72
CA GLU A 64 5.58 2.88 10.31
C GLU A 64 6.06 3.08 8.88
N ILE A 65 5.44 4.01 8.16
CA ILE A 65 5.84 4.46 6.83
C ILE A 65 5.93 5.98 6.84
N GLY A 66 7.13 6.51 6.70
CA GLY A 66 7.39 7.91 6.44
C GLY A 66 7.27 8.20 4.94
N TRP A 67 6.59 9.29 4.60
CA TRP A 67 6.33 9.69 3.23
C TRP A 67 6.81 11.12 2.95
N LYS A 68 7.28 11.32 1.72
CA LYS A 68 7.41 12.63 1.08
C LYS A 68 6.46 12.65 -0.13
N GLY A 69 5.32 13.32 0.00
CA GLY A 69 4.21 13.16 -0.94
C GLY A 69 3.74 11.70 -1.04
N LYS A 70 3.80 11.10 -2.24
CA LYS A 70 3.46 9.69 -2.48
C LYS A 70 4.65 8.72 -2.38
N GLN A 71 5.87 9.23 -2.16
CA GLN A 71 7.06 8.41 -2.11
C GLN A 71 7.37 7.99 -0.67
N PRO A 72 7.49 6.69 -0.36
CA PRO A 72 7.97 6.23 0.94
C PRO A 72 9.46 6.53 1.06
N ILE A 73 9.85 7.22 2.13
CA ILE A 73 11.24 7.61 2.43
C ILE A 73 11.85 6.70 3.50
N GLU A 74 11.04 6.21 4.43
CA GLU A 74 11.44 5.39 5.55
C GLU A 74 10.31 4.42 5.86
N ILE A 75 10.64 3.15 6.03
CA ILE A 75 9.69 2.11 6.42
C ILE A 75 10.30 1.41 7.63
N VAL A 76 9.51 1.22 8.69
CA VAL A 76 9.91 0.48 9.89
C VAL A 76 8.91 -0.65 10.09
N ILE A 77 9.39 -1.89 10.21
CA ILE A 77 8.57 -3.07 10.46
C ILE A 77 9.13 -3.76 11.70
N GLY A 78 8.38 -3.75 12.80
CA GLY A 78 8.88 -4.17 14.11
C GLY A 78 10.14 -3.39 14.50
N LYS A 79 11.30 -4.05 14.47
CA LYS A 79 12.62 -3.44 14.78
C LYS A 79 13.45 -3.17 13.54
N GLU A 80 13.01 -3.63 12.38
CA GLU A 80 13.75 -3.49 11.12
C GLU A 80 13.45 -2.15 10.48
N LYS A 81 14.49 -1.40 10.10
CA LYS A 81 14.38 -0.16 9.36
C LYS A 81 14.81 -0.37 7.91
N ILE A 82 13.90 -0.06 7.00
CA ILE A 82 14.03 -0.24 5.55
C ILE A 82 14.00 1.14 4.89
N ILE A 83 14.97 1.41 4.02
CA ILE A 83 15.12 2.72 3.38
C ILE A 83 14.33 2.73 2.05
N GLY A 84 13.17 3.39 2.09
CA GLY A 84 12.30 3.61 0.95
C GLY A 84 11.77 2.35 0.24
N ALA A 85 11.06 2.54 -0.86
CA ALA A 85 10.45 1.43 -1.61
C ALA A 85 11.47 0.43 -2.18
N LYS A 86 12.68 0.89 -2.52
CA LYS A 86 13.72 0.01 -3.08
C LYS A 86 14.16 -1.06 -2.08
N GLY A 87 14.27 -0.72 -0.80
CA GLY A 87 14.57 -1.70 0.25
C GLY A 87 13.42 -2.69 0.45
N MET A 88 12.17 -2.26 0.24
CA MET A 88 11.00 -3.10 0.46
C MET A 88 10.70 -4.08 -0.67
N PHE A 89 11.07 -3.75 -1.91
CA PHE A 89 10.74 -4.56 -3.11
C PHE A 89 11.97 -5.00 -3.91
N GLY A 90 13.18 -4.70 -3.45
CA GLY A 90 14.45 -5.20 -4.02
C GLY A 90 14.70 -4.86 -5.50
N CYS A 91 13.92 -3.95 -6.11
CA CYS A 91 13.65 -3.86 -7.55
C CYS A 91 14.81 -4.27 -8.47
N SER A 92 14.73 -5.50 -9.00
CA SER A 92 15.54 -5.96 -10.14
C SER A 92 14.68 -6.21 -11.39
N SER A 93 13.43 -6.65 -11.23
CA SER A 93 12.55 -6.97 -12.36
C SER A 93 11.08 -6.70 -12.00
N ALA A 94 10.51 -5.61 -12.51
CA ALA A 94 9.05 -5.40 -12.47
C ALA A 94 8.44 -5.86 -13.79
N ILE A 95 7.40 -6.69 -13.74
CA ILE A 95 6.64 -7.06 -14.94
C ILE A 95 5.74 -5.88 -15.26
N LEU A 96 6.04 -5.18 -16.35
CA LEU A 96 5.30 -3.99 -16.76
C LEU A 96 4.58 -4.29 -18.07
N SER A 97 3.27 -4.56 -17.97
CA SER A 97 2.37 -4.51 -19.13
C SER A 97 1.57 -3.21 -19.10
N HIS A 98 0.79 -2.92 -20.15
CA HIS A 98 0.02 -1.68 -20.20
C HIS A 98 -0.99 -1.56 -19.05
N ASN A 99 -1.55 -2.70 -18.62
CA ASN A 99 -2.64 -2.78 -17.65
C ASN A 99 -2.27 -3.52 -16.36
N VAL A 100 -1.03 -4.02 -16.22
CA VAL A 100 -0.62 -4.78 -15.05
C VAL A 100 0.81 -4.40 -14.65
N LEU A 101 1.00 -4.23 -13.35
CA LEU A 101 2.27 -3.99 -12.68
C LEU A 101 2.55 -5.17 -11.74
N GLY A 102 3.55 -5.98 -12.07
CA GLY A 102 4.08 -7.04 -11.22
C GLY A 102 5.32 -6.57 -10.47
N ILE A 103 5.34 -6.69 -9.15
CA ILE A 103 6.48 -6.36 -8.29
C ILE A 103 6.79 -7.54 -7.38
N PRO A 104 8.03 -8.07 -7.40
CA PRO A 104 8.41 -9.15 -6.51
C PRO A 104 8.38 -8.69 -5.05
N THR A 105 8.03 -9.60 -4.15
CA THR A 105 8.18 -9.35 -2.71
C THR A 105 9.65 -9.45 -2.30
N ARG A 106 10.01 -8.87 -1.14
CA ARG A 106 11.36 -9.04 -0.59
C ARG A 106 11.55 -10.32 0.21
N PHE A 107 10.46 -10.86 0.75
CA PHE A 107 10.50 -11.99 1.69
C PHE A 107 10.55 -13.33 0.96
N ASP A 108 10.02 -13.39 -0.27
CA ASP A 108 10.04 -14.57 -1.10
C ASP A 108 10.13 -14.19 -2.59
N THR A 109 11.09 -14.78 -3.28
CA THR A 109 11.34 -14.53 -4.71
C THR A 109 10.28 -15.13 -5.63
N GLU A 110 9.51 -16.09 -5.15
CA GLU A 110 8.42 -16.73 -5.88
C GLU A 110 7.11 -15.95 -5.75
N TYR A 111 7.06 -14.97 -4.85
CA TYR A 111 5.85 -14.18 -4.59
C TYR A 111 5.90 -12.83 -5.29
N PHE A 112 4.81 -12.50 -5.99
CA PHE A 112 4.65 -11.28 -6.75
C PHE A 112 3.36 -10.55 -6.39
N TRP A 113 3.48 -9.27 -6.10
CA TRP A 113 2.35 -8.37 -6.11
C TRP A 113 1.97 -8.02 -7.54
N MET A 114 0.72 -8.31 -7.91
CA MET A 114 0.14 -8.04 -9.22
C MET A 114 -0.93 -6.96 -9.07
N ALA A 115 -0.67 -5.80 -9.66
CA ALA A 115 -1.53 -4.64 -9.55
C ALA A 115 -2.11 -4.25 -10.93
N ALA A 116 -3.44 -4.24 -11.02
CA ALA A 116 -4.23 -3.80 -12.16
C ALA A 116 -5.12 -2.60 -11.76
N PRO A 117 -5.80 -1.92 -12.70
CA PRO A 117 -6.71 -0.81 -12.37
C PRO A 117 -7.83 -1.19 -11.38
N ASP A 118 -8.29 -2.43 -11.43
CA ASP A 118 -9.44 -2.96 -10.69
C ASP A 118 -9.06 -4.04 -9.66
N ALA A 119 -7.83 -4.57 -9.71
CA ALA A 119 -7.38 -5.64 -8.83
C ALA A 119 -6.00 -5.38 -8.22
N LEU A 120 -5.79 -5.88 -7.00
CA LEU A 120 -4.47 -6.01 -6.39
C LEU A 120 -4.40 -7.37 -5.71
N THR A 121 -3.49 -8.22 -6.18
CA THR A 121 -3.34 -9.60 -5.70
C THR A 121 -1.89 -9.93 -5.40
N LEU A 122 -1.68 -10.84 -4.46
CA LEU A 122 -0.40 -11.46 -4.18
C LEU A 122 -0.42 -12.87 -4.78
N LEU A 123 0.47 -13.14 -5.72
CA LEU A 123 0.55 -14.39 -6.47
C LEU A 123 1.80 -15.16 -6.03
N ASP A 124 1.64 -16.45 -5.77
CA ASP A 124 2.74 -17.41 -5.76
C ASP A 124 2.92 -17.91 -7.20
N TYR A 125 4.07 -17.56 -7.79
CA TYR A 125 4.37 -17.81 -9.19
C TYR A 125 4.56 -19.30 -9.49
N ASP A 126 5.13 -20.06 -8.57
CA ASP A 126 5.46 -21.47 -8.77
C ASP A 126 4.22 -22.34 -8.74
N SER A 127 3.31 -22.08 -7.78
CA SER A 127 2.02 -22.78 -7.72
C SER A 127 0.93 -22.16 -8.58
N ASN A 128 1.17 -20.95 -9.13
CA ASN A 128 0.19 -20.13 -9.83
C ASN A 128 -1.11 -19.91 -9.01
N GLN A 129 -0.96 -19.74 -7.69
CA GLN A 129 -2.07 -19.54 -6.77
C GLN A 129 -2.09 -18.10 -6.24
N THR A 130 -3.29 -17.56 -6.10
CA THR A 130 -3.47 -16.27 -5.43
C THR A 130 -3.43 -16.49 -3.92
N LYS A 131 -2.43 -15.90 -3.27
CA LYS A 131 -2.17 -15.99 -1.84
C LYS A 131 -2.66 -14.77 -1.06
N GLY A 132 -3.05 -13.73 -1.76
CA GLY A 132 -3.72 -12.58 -1.16
C GLY A 132 -4.46 -11.75 -2.19
N SER A 133 -5.52 -11.08 -1.76
CA SER A 133 -6.39 -10.28 -2.62
C SER A 133 -6.96 -9.08 -1.90
N PHE A 134 -7.07 -7.97 -2.63
CA PHE A 134 -7.83 -6.81 -2.22
C PHE A 134 -9.15 -6.75 -2.98
N HIS A 135 -10.25 -6.84 -2.24
CA HIS A 135 -11.60 -6.81 -2.78
C HIS A 135 -12.23 -5.46 -2.46
N SER A 136 -12.25 -4.54 -3.42
CA SER A 136 -12.82 -3.21 -3.21
C SER A 136 -14.33 -3.21 -3.42
N ASN A 137 -15.05 -2.40 -2.64
CA ASN A 137 -16.52 -2.22 -2.72
C ASN A 137 -17.26 -3.55 -2.95
N SER A 138 -16.95 -4.54 -2.12
CA SER A 138 -17.44 -5.91 -2.26
C SER A 138 -18.37 -6.30 -1.12
N MET A 139 -19.14 -7.37 -1.31
CA MET A 139 -19.94 -8.04 -0.30
C MET A 139 -19.40 -9.44 -0.08
N HIS A 140 -19.23 -9.82 1.17
CA HIS A 140 -18.84 -11.17 1.55
C HIS A 140 -20.09 -12.04 1.73
N VAL A 141 -20.34 -12.97 0.80
CA VAL A 141 -21.52 -13.85 0.80
C VAL A 141 -21.03 -15.30 0.84
N GLY A 142 -21.17 -15.94 2.00
CA GLY A 142 -20.56 -17.24 2.24
C GLY A 142 -19.04 -17.13 2.19
N GLU A 143 -18.42 -17.90 1.30
CA GLU A 143 -16.96 -17.90 1.08
C GLU A 143 -16.54 -17.06 -0.14
N ARG A 144 -17.45 -16.27 -0.73
CA ARG A 144 -17.19 -15.53 -1.97
C ARG A 144 -17.32 -14.03 -1.77
N PHE A 145 -16.47 -13.30 -2.48
CA PHE A 145 -16.62 -11.86 -2.66
C PHE A 145 -17.37 -11.57 -3.95
N ILE A 146 -18.41 -10.76 -3.84
CA ILE A 146 -19.21 -10.29 -4.96
C ILE A 146 -19.12 -8.77 -5.00
N ALA A 147 -18.89 -8.19 -6.17
CA ALA A 147 -18.88 -6.74 -6.30
C ALA A 147 -20.25 -6.17 -5.84
N ALA A 148 -20.23 -5.15 -4.99
CA ALA A 148 -21.47 -4.54 -4.55
C ALA A 148 -22.18 -3.87 -5.75
N PRO A 149 -23.48 -4.11 -5.93
CA PRO A 149 -24.21 -3.60 -7.10
C PRO A 149 -24.32 -2.06 -7.10
N ILE A 150 -24.14 -1.43 -5.94
CA ILE A 150 -24.22 0.01 -5.75
C ILE A 150 -22.93 0.48 -5.06
N PRO A 151 -22.24 1.51 -5.60
CA PRO A 151 -21.08 2.11 -4.94
C PRO A 151 -21.39 2.55 -3.52
N GLY A 152 -20.54 2.16 -2.56
CA GLY A 152 -20.67 2.54 -1.15
C GLY A 152 -21.56 1.63 -0.31
N LEU A 153 -22.26 0.67 -0.93
CA LEU A 153 -22.99 -0.38 -0.19
C LEU A 153 -22.06 -1.54 0.21
N GLY A 154 -20.97 -1.73 -0.53
CA GLY A 154 -19.94 -2.72 -0.23
C GLY A 154 -18.92 -2.23 0.79
N HIS A 155 -17.98 -3.10 1.08
CA HIS A 155 -16.81 -2.79 1.90
C HIS A 155 -15.54 -3.19 1.18
N ASP A 156 -14.43 -2.59 1.60
CA ASP A 156 -13.12 -3.02 1.16
C ASP A 156 -12.65 -4.15 2.09
N TYR A 157 -12.17 -5.24 1.49
CA TYR A 157 -11.63 -6.40 2.20
C TYR A 157 -10.21 -6.69 1.74
N LEU A 158 -9.41 -7.18 2.68
CA LEU A 158 -8.04 -7.62 2.46
C LEU A 158 -7.90 -9.05 2.95
N GLU A 159 -7.48 -9.91 2.05
CA GLU A 159 -7.33 -11.34 2.27
C GLU A 159 -5.88 -11.75 2.06
N PHE A 160 -5.35 -12.56 2.99
CA PHE A 160 -4.02 -13.13 2.93
C PHE A 160 -3.97 -14.54 3.49
N GLU A 161 -3.22 -15.42 2.85
CA GLU A 161 -2.69 -16.62 3.48
C GLU A 161 -1.49 -16.26 4.38
N THR A 162 -1.31 -16.99 5.47
CA THR A 162 -0.11 -16.85 6.31
C THR A 162 1.10 -17.38 5.58
N HIS A 163 2.21 -16.63 5.61
CA HIS A 163 3.44 -17.01 4.93
C HIS A 163 4.53 -17.41 5.95
N PRO A 164 5.34 -18.46 5.70
CA PRO A 164 6.38 -18.88 6.63
C PRO A 164 7.53 -17.86 6.75
N LEU A 165 7.83 -17.12 5.69
CA LEU A 165 8.95 -16.17 5.64
C LEU A 165 8.56 -14.70 5.91
N ALA A 166 7.27 -14.40 5.99
CA ALA A 166 6.78 -13.03 6.14
C ALA A 166 5.83 -12.91 7.32
N SER A 167 6.04 -11.87 8.12
CA SER A 167 5.12 -11.54 9.19
C SER A 167 3.84 -10.89 8.64
N THR A 168 2.78 -10.87 9.44
CA THR A 168 1.52 -10.21 9.02
C THR A 168 1.72 -8.70 8.84
N GLU A 169 2.57 -8.10 9.67
CA GLU A 169 2.98 -6.69 9.60
C GLU A 169 3.61 -6.37 8.24
N GLU A 170 4.47 -7.26 7.75
CA GLU A 170 5.13 -7.12 6.47
C GLU A 170 4.15 -7.23 5.29
N LEU A 171 3.19 -8.16 5.36
CA LEU A 171 2.12 -8.27 4.37
C LEU A 171 1.24 -7.01 4.33
N LEU A 172 0.89 -6.45 5.49
CA LEU A 172 0.12 -5.20 5.58
C LEU A 172 0.89 -4.01 5.01
N VAL A 173 2.17 -3.85 5.37
CA VAL A 173 3.01 -2.76 4.88
C VAL A 173 3.22 -2.86 3.38
N SER A 174 3.56 -4.05 2.86
CA SER A 174 3.74 -4.26 1.43
C SER A 174 2.46 -3.99 0.64
N PHE A 175 1.29 -4.41 1.16
CA PHE A 175 0.00 -4.07 0.57
C PHE A 175 -0.24 -2.56 0.51
N ILE A 176 -0.05 -1.83 1.62
CA ILE A 176 -0.29 -0.37 1.64
C ILE A 176 0.58 0.32 0.59
N LEU A 177 1.85 -0.06 0.50
CA LEU A 177 2.78 0.49 -0.48
C LEU A 177 2.35 0.17 -1.91
N MET A 178 1.93 -1.08 -2.17
CA MET A 178 1.45 -1.51 -3.48
C MET A 178 0.16 -0.82 -3.88
N GLU A 179 -0.78 -0.63 -2.96
CA GLU A 179 -2.06 0.05 -3.23
C GLU A 179 -1.85 1.54 -3.53
N VAL A 180 -0.97 2.22 -2.78
CA VAL A 180 -0.57 3.60 -3.08
C VAL A 180 0.08 3.69 -4.46
N LEU A 181 0.96 2.75 -4.80
CA LEU A 181 1.63 2.70 -6.10
C LEU A 181 0.64 2.43 -7.23
N ARG A 182 -0.28 1.47 -7.06
CA ARG A 182 -1.33 1.11 -8.01
C ARG A 182 -2.24 2.30 -8.30
N ARG A 183 -2.76 2.97 -7.27
CA ARG A 183 -3.58 4.18 -7.41
C ARG A 183 -2.85 5.27 -8.18
N SER A 184 -1.56 5.47 -7.89
CA SER A 184 -0.73 6.44 -8.61
C SER A 184 -0.46 6.05 -10.07
N ARG A 185 -0.31 4.76 -10.37
CA ARG A 185 0.02 4.26 -11.71
C ARG A 185 -1.16 4.34 -12.67
N PHE A 186 -2.36 4.09 -12.15
CA PHE A 186 -3.61 4.01 -12.92
C PHE A 186 -4.53 5.22 -12.73
N ASN A 187 -4.06 6.27 -12.03
CA ASN A 187 -4.82 7.49 -11.74
C ASN A 187 -6.20 7.21 -11.10
N LEU A 188 -6.24 6.24 -10.19
CA LEU A 188 -7.46 5.90 -9.46
C LEU A 188 -7.69 6.98 -8.40
N HIS A 189 -8.67 7.84 -8.62
CA HIS A 189 -9.06 8.85 -7.63
C HIS A 189 -9.80 8.17 -6.47
N THR A 190 -9.40 8.52 -5.25
CA THR A 190 -10.19 8.24 -4.05
C THR A 190 -11.11 9.45 -3.87
N ASP A 191 -12.40 9.32 -4.19
CA ASP A 191 -13.36 10.39 -3.93
C ASP A 191 -13.45 10.63 -2.41
N SER A 192 -12.92 11.77 -1.96
CA SER A 192 -13.63 12.76 -1.11
C SER A 192 -12.69 13.79 -0.46
N SER A 193 -11.40 13.52 -0.26
CA SER A 193 -10.49 14.49 0.40
C SER A 193 -9.53 15.24 -0.54
N ASP A 194 -9.33 14.76 -1.78
CA ASP A 194 -8.34 15.34 -2.71
C ASP A 194 -8.95 16.37 -3.68
N ARG A 195 -10.15 16.89 -3.37
CA ARG A 195 -10.90 17.80 -4.27
C ARG A 195 -10.45 19.25 -4.21
N SER A 196 -9.47 19.63 -3.39
CA SER A 196 -9.02 21.01 -3.31
C SER A 196 -7.51 21.14 -3.39
N LYS A 197 -7.04 21.47 -4.61
CA LYS A 197 -5.93 22.38 -4.94
C LYS A 197 -4.57 21.85 -5.43
N LEU A 198 -4.26 20.55 -5.44
CA LEU A 198 -2.88 20.12 -5.77
C LEU A 198 -2.60 19.63 -7.20
N TRP A 199 -3.60 19.56 -8.08
CA TRP A 199 -3.39 19.11 -9.46
C TRP A 199 -3.17 20.29 -10.43
N ARG A 200 -2.10 21.05 -10.24
CA ARG A 200 -1.41 21.75 -11.34
C ARG A 200 0.08 21.50 -11.22
N SER A 201 0.64 20.87 -12.27
CA SER A 201 2.07 20.66 -12.55
C SER A 201 2.75 19.63 -11.63
N THR A 202 3.19 18.45 -12.06
CA THR A 202 4.15 18.16 -13.15
C THR A 202 4.15 16.66 -13.50
N PRO A 203 4.63 16.26 -14.69
CA PRO A 203 4.45 14.91 -15.23
C PRO A 203 5.50 13.90 -14.72
N LEU A 204 5.02 12.74 -14.24
CA LEU A 204 5.80 11.56 -13.79
C LEU A 204 6.55 10.81 -14.93
N ALA A 205 6.95 11.51 -16.00
CA ALA A 205 7.67 10.96 -17.15
C ALA A 205 9.12 10.48 -16.85
N ASN A 206 9.56 10.53 -15.58
CA ASN A 206 10.94 10.24 -15.19
C ASN A 206 11.14 8.91 -14.47
N TRP A 207 10.08 8.20 -14.06
CA TRP A 207 10.26 6.89 -13.41
C TRP A 207 10.48 5.76 -14.43
N GLY A 208 9.79 5.81 -15.58
CA GLY A 208 9.93 4.82 -16.65
C GLY A 208 11.24 4.89 -17.44
N ARG A 209 12.02 5.97 -17.33
CA ARG A 209 13.28 6.14 -18.08
C ARG A 209 14.52 5.57 -17.39
N ARG A 210 14.47 5.27 -16.08
CA ARG A 210 15.64 4.76 -15.34
C ARG A 210 15.79 3.24 -15.29
N LEU A 211 14.82 2.47 -15.76
CA LEU A 211 14.89 1.00 -15.77
C LEU A 211 15.27 0.38 -17.13
N ARG A 212 15.78 1.19 -18.08
CA ARG A 212 16.13 0.71 -19.44
C ARG A 212 17.63 0.74 -19.78
N ARG A 213 18.52 0.79 -18.78
CA ARG A 213 19.96 0.61 -19.02
C ARG A 213 20.59 -0.23 -17.93
N LYS A 214 20.73 -1.52 -18.22
CA LYS A 214 21.97 -2.31 -18.03
C LYS A 214 21.73 -3.73 -18.56
N SER A 215 21.83 -3.87 -19.87
CA SER A 215 22.34 -5.08 -20.51
C SER A 215 23.42 -4.61 -21.48
N ILE A 216 24.67 -4.80 -21.09
CA ILE A 216 25.86 -5.14 -21.88
C ILE A 216 26.82 -5.70 -20.83
#